data_AF-A0A2L2Y9W1-F1
#
_entry.id   AF-A0A2L2Y9W1-F1
#
_cell.length_a   1.000
_cell.length_b   1.000
_cell.length_c   1.000
_cell.angle_alpha   90.00
_cell.angle_beta   90.00
_cell.angle_gamma   90.00
#
_symmetry.space_group_name_H-M   'P 1'
#
loop_
_entity.id
_entity.type
_entity.pdbx_description
1 polymer ?
#
loop_
_entity_poly.entity_id
_entity_poly.type
_entity_poly.pdbx_seq_one_letter_code
_entity_poly.pdbx_strand_id
1 'polypeptide(L)'
;FVCCAKEACPEIVPRAAWGARSAKSTAMKVPVSHVFIHHTAGATCNSKDTCSKLVRQVKNYHMDTNKWADIGYSFLVGGDGRIYEGRGWKAVGAHTYNFNSKAIGIAFMGNFDEKEPGSAK
;
A
#
# COMPACT_ATOMS: atom_id res chain seq x y z
N PHE A 1 18.32 -9.61 -4.33
CA PHE A 1 17.89 -10.87 -4.95
C PHE A 1 16.45 -11.13 -4.54
N VAL A 2 15.50 -11.06 -5.47
CA VAL A 2 14.17 -11.64 -5.25
C VAL A 2 14.14 -12.91 -6.09
N CYS A 3 14.39 -14.04 -5.44
CA CYS A 3 14.06 -15.34 -6.04
C CYS A 3 12.54 -15.47 -6.01
N CYS A 4 11.90 -15.34 -7.15
CA CYS A 4 10.57 -15.91 -7.36
C CYS A 4 10.81 -17.40 -7.66
N ALA A 5 10.87 -18.24 -6.63
CA ALA A 5 10.90 -19.68 -6.80
C ALA A 5 9.50 -20.24 -6.53
N LYS A 6 8.90 -20.81 -7.58
CA LYS A 6 7.72 -21.69 -7.61
C LYS A 6 6.32 -21.16 -7.33
N GLU A 7 6.12 -19.95 -6.82
CA GLU A 7 4.81 -19.28 -6.88
C GLU A 7 4.95 -17.94 -7.62
N ALA A 8 4.06 -17.70 -8.58
CA ALA A 8 4.09 -16.51 -9.42
C ALA A 8 4.11 -15.26 -8.53
N CYS A 9 5.06 -14.36 -8.79
CA CYS A 9 5.13 -13.09 -8.09
C CYS A 9 3.80 -12.35 -8.30
N PRO A 10 3.10 -11.95 -7.21
CA PRO A 10 1.78 -11.33 -7.34
C PRO A 10 1.85 -10.06 -8.20
N GLU A 11 0.83 -9.83 -9.02
CA GLU A 11 0.72 -8.64 -9.86
C GLU A 11 0.72 -7.39 -8.96
N ILE A 12 1.77 -6.57 -9.11
CA ILE A 12 1.80 -5.22 -8.52
C ILE A 12 1.22 -4.26 -9.54
N VAL A 13 0.05 -3.69 -9.24
CA VAL A 13 -0.58 -2.61 -9.99
C VAL A 13 0.26 -1.34 -9.76
N PRO A 14 0.99 -0.85 -10.79
CA PRO A 14 1.88 0.29 -10.63
C PRO A 14 1.08 1.58 -10.42
N ARG A 15 1.76 2.60 -9.88
CA ARG A 15 1.15 3.92 -9.61
C ARG A 15 0.38 4.52 -10.79
N ALA A 16 0.93 4.41 -11.99
CA ALA A 16 0.27 4.89 -13.20
C ALA A 16 -1.05 4.15 -13.49
N ALA A 17 -1.10 2.84 -13.25
CA ALA A 17 -2.26 2.01 -13.60
C ALA A 17 -3.46 2.23 -12.68
N TRP A 18 -3.27 2.61 -11.42
CA TRP A 18 -4.37 2.99 -10.52
C TRP A 18 -4.67 4.50 -10.54
N GLY A 19 -3.98 5.29 -11.38
CA GLY A 19 -4.24 6.72 -11.55
C GLY A 19 -3.71 7.58 -10.41
N ALA A 20 -2.48 7.31 -9.96
CA ALA A 20 -1.81 8.10 -8.94
C ALA A 20 -1.58 9.55 -9.37
N ARG A 21 -2.05 10.52 -8.59
CA ARG A 21 -1.60 11.91 -8.72
C ARG A 21 -0.13 12.06 -8.30
N SER A 22 0.49 13.17 -8.70
CA SER A 22 1.88 13.49 -8.35
C SER A 22 2.07 13.55 -6.82
N ALA A 23 3.29 13.23 -6.38
CA ALA A 23 3.66 13.20 -4.96
C ALA A 23 5.14 13.53 -4.79
N LYS A 24 5.52 13.93 -3.58
CA LYS A 24 6.92 14.12 -3.20
C LYS A 24 7.41 12.88 -2.46
N SER A 25 8.66 12.48 -2.70
CA SER A 25 9.25 11.30 -2.07
C SER A 25 10.63 11.59 -1.51
N THR A 26 10.95 10.90 -0.42
CA THR A 26 12.29 10.84 0.16
C THR A 26 12.81 9.42 -0.05
N ALA A 27 14.03 9.28 -0.56
CA ALA A 27 14.63 7.97 -0.80
C ALA A 27 14.84 7.19 0.52
N MET A 28 14.54 5.90 0.49
CA MET A 28 14.73 4.98 1.61
C MET A 28 16.07 4.26 1.48
N LYS A 29 16.80 4.12 2.59
CA LYS A 29 18.01 3.28 2.64
C LYS A 29 17.58 1.81 2.62
N VAL A 30 18.02 1.09 1.59
CA VAL A 30 17.71 -0.34 1.39
C VAL A 30 18.97 -1.20 1.56
N PRO A 31 18.85 -2.50 1.90
CA PRO A 31 17.60 -3.20 2.25
C PRO A 31 17.04 -2.76 3.61
N VAL A 32 15.74 -2.90 3.78
CA VAL A 32 15.07 -2.71 5.07
C VAL A 32 14.88 -4.06 5.77
N SER A 33 14.84 -4.06 7.09
CA SER A 33 14.78 -5.28 7.92
C SER A 33 13.41 -5.53 8.56
N HIS A 34 12.44 -4.63 8.36
CA HIS A 34 11.13 -4.70 9.01
C HIS A 34 10.00 -4.56 7.99
N VAL A 35 8.89 -5.24 8.29
CA VAL A 35 7.61 -5.10 7.59
C VAL A 35 6.53 -4.89 8.63
N PHE A 36 5.71 -3.86 8.45
CA PHE A 36 4.53 -3.61 9.29
C PHE A 36 3.27 -3.85 8.47
N ILE A 37 2.38 -4.66 9.04
CA ILE A 37 1.06 -4.95 8.47
C ILE A 37 0.05 -4.01 9.11
N HIS A 38 -0.77 -3.40 8.27
CA HIS A 38 -1.84 -2.47 8.62
C HIS A 38 -3.15 -2.89 7.95
N HIS A 39 -4.24 -2.28 8.39
CA HIS A 39 -5.43 -2.15 7.57
C HIS A 39 -5.71 -0.67 7.30
N THR A 40 -6.58 -0.34 6.34
CA THR A 40 -6.94 1.06 6.08
C THR A 40 -8.01 1.60 7.03
N ALA A 41 -8.59 0.75 7.89
CA ALA A 41 -9.74 1.07 8.75
C ALA A 41 -10.91 1.71 7.96
N GLY A 42 -11.13 1.25 6.73
CA GLY A 42 -12.04 1.88 5.77
C GLY A 42 -12.85 0.88 4.97
N ALA A 43 -13.37 1.33 3.82
CA ALA A 43 -14.13 0.46 2.91
C ALA A 43 -13.26 -0.68 2.35
N THR A 44 -13.92 -1.77 1.93
CA THR A 44 -13.30 -2.85 1.16
C THR A 44 -13.56 -2.64 -0.34
N CYS A 45 -12.86 -3.40 -1.19
CA CYS A 45 -12.99 -3.39 -2.63
C CYS A 45 -12.77 -4.79 -3.19
N ASN A 46 -13.37 -5.13 -4.35
CA ASN A 46 -13.38 -6.50 -4.87
C ASN A 46 -13.12 -6.58 -6.40
N SER A 47 -12.72 -5.47 -7.03
CA SER A 47 -12.35 -5.45 -8.44
C SER A 47 -11.22 -4.45 -8.66
N LYS A 48 -10.45 -4.62 -9.74
CA LYS A 48 -9.33 -3.72 -10.06
C LYS A 48 -9.74 -2.25 -10.07
N ASP A 49 -10.93 -1.94 -10.61
CA ASP A 49 -11.45 -0.58 -10.71
C ASP A 49 -11.88 -0.01 -9.34
N THR A 50 -12.62 -0.80 -8.56
CA THR A 50 -13.07 -0.39 -7.22
C THR A 50 -11.89 -0.22 -6.27
N CYS A 51 -10.91 -1.11 -6.34
CA CYS A 51 -9.70 -1.04 -5.55
C CYS A 51 -8.79 0.12 -5.99
N SER A 52 -8.62 0.35 -7.30
CA SER A 52 -7.89 1.53 -7.77
C SER A 52 -8.54 2.84 -7.31
N LYS A 53 -9.88 2.91 -7.32
CA LYS A 53 -10.64 4.05 -6.78
C LYS A 53 -10.39 4.24 -5.28
N LEU A 54 -10.41 3.16 -4.51
CA LEU A 54 -10.18 3.20 -3.08
C LEU A 54 -8.74 3.63 -2.75
N VAL A 55 -7.73 3.12 -3.45
CA VAL A 55 -6.33 3.58 -3.30
C VAL A 55 -6.20 5.08 -3.56
N ARG A 56 -6.87 5.62 -4.59
CA ARG A 56 -6.92 7.07 -4.84
C ARG A 56 -7.57 7.83 -3.68
N GLN A 57 -8.64 7.32 -3.11
CA GLN A 57 -9.31 7.93 -1.94
C GLN A 57 -8.39 7.95 -0.71
N VAL A 58 -7.71 6.85 -0.42
CA VAL A 58 -6.72 6.78 0.68
C VAL A 58 -5.57 7.77 0.45
N LYS A 59 -5.06 7.87 -0.78
CA LYS A 59 -4.04 8.86 -1.14
C LYS A 59 -4.53 10.30 -0.95
N ASN A 60 -5.72 10.61 -1.45
CA ASN A 60 -6.30 11.94 -1.32
C ASN A 60 -6.50 12.30 0.15
N TYR A 61 -7.04 11.38 0.97
CA TYR A 61 -7.16 11.60 2.42
C TYR A 61 -5.81 11.90 3.08
N HIS A 62 -4.79 11.08 2.82
CA HIS A 62 -3.45 11.29 3.38
C HIS A 62 -2.82 12.63 2.96
N MET A 63 -2.98 13.04 1.71
CA MET A 63 -2.35 14.27 1.23
C MET A 63 -3.19 15.52 1.52
N ASP A 64 -4.51 15.46 1.36
CA ASP A 64 -5.41 16.61 1.48
C ASP A 64 -5.84 16.84 2.92
N THR A 65 -6.10 15.78 3.69
CA THR A 65 -6.51 15.89 5.09
C THR A 65 -5.29 15.85 6.02
N ASN A 66 -4.46 14.82 5.93
CA ASN A 66 -3.30 14.67 6.84
C ASN A 66 -2.07 15.52 6.42
N LYS A 67 -2.14 16.19 5.26
CA LYS A 67 -1.06 17.03 4.71
C LYS A 67 0.25 16.28 4.47
N TRP A 68 0.19 14.98 4.21
CA TRP A 68 1.37 14.17 3.91
C TRP A 68 1.83 14.35 2.46
N ALA A 69 3.09 14.02 2.21
CA ALA A 69 3.71 14.12 0.88
C ALA A 69 3.15 13.13 -0.16
N ASP A 70 2.61 12.01 0.30
CA ASP A 70 2.01 10.93 -0.50
C ASP A 70 1.16 10.01 0.41
N ILE A 71 0.50 9.01 -0.17
CA ILE A 71 -0.09 7.87 0.54
C ILE A 71 0.89 7.28 1.56
N GLY A 72 0.46 7.01 2.79
CA GLY A 72 1.37 6.63 3.88
C GLY A 72 2.04 5.26 3.74
N TYR A 73 1.40 4.32 3.04
CA TYR A 73 1.85 2.93 2.91
C TYR A 73 2.80 2.72 1.72
N SER A 74 3.70 1.75 1.84
CA SER A 74 4.54 1.30 0.74
C SER A 74 3.72 0.52 -0.29
N PHE A 75 2.83 -0.37 0.19
CA PHE A 75 1.92 -1.17 -0.63
C PHE A 75 0.55 -1.27 0.02
N LEU A 76 -0.48 -1.47 -0.80
CA LEU A 76 -1.82 -1.78 -0.35
C LEU A 76 -2.30 -3.08 -0.98
N VAL A 77 -3.08 -3.87 -0.26
CA VAL A 77 -3.65 -5.14 -0.76
C VAL A 77 -5.15 -4.99 -0.86
N GLY A 78 -5.70 -5.21 -2.06
CA GLY A 78 -7.13 -5.18 -2.30
C GLY A 78 -7.81 -6.51 -2.01
N GLY A 79 -9.13 -6.46 -1.78
CA GLY A 79 -9.94 -7.69 -1.72
C GLY A 79 -10.08 -8.40 -3.07
N ASP A 80 -9.60 -7.77 -4.15
CA ASP A 80 -9.42 -8.38 -5.47
C ASP A 80 -8.10 -9.16 -5.62
N GLY A 81 -7.36 -9.35 -4.52
CA GLY A 81 -6.10 -10.11 -4.47
C GLY A 81 -4.88 -9.38 -5.05
N ARG A 82 -5.04 -8.17 -5.60
CA ARG A 82 -3.92 -7.42 -6.20
C ARG A 82 -3.17 -6.59 -5.19
N ILE A 83 -1.88 -6.38 -5.47
CA ILE A 83 -1.04 -5.46 -4.72
C ILE A 83 -1.01 -4.13 -5.46
N TYR A 84 -1.30 -3.04 -4.77
CA TYR A 84 -1.26 -1.69 -5.30
C TYR A 84 -0.01 -0.99 -4.80
N GLU A 85 0.79 -0.47 -5.73
CA GLU A 85 1.99 0.28 -5.41
C GLU A 85 1.62 1.62 -4.74
N GLY A 86 1.92 1.73 -3.45
CA GLY A 86 1.89 2.99 -2.70
C GLY A 86 3.18 3.76 -2.93
N ARG A 87 3.97 4.02 -1.88
CA ARG A 87 5.32 4.60 -2.02
C ARG A 87 6.35 3.63 -2.62
N GLY A 88 6.02 2.34 -2.66
CA GLY A 88 6.88 1.30 -3.23
C GLY A 88 8.10 0.96 -2.36
N TRP A 89 9.09 0.31 -2.99
CA TRP A 89 10.24 -0.28 -2.30
C TRP A 89 11.33 0.69 -1.86
N LYS A 90 11.38 1.88 -2.47
CA LYS A 90 12.55 2.78 -2.40
C LYS A 90 12.25 4.15 -1.80
N ALA A 91 11.04 4.39 -1.31
CA ALA A 91 10.65 5.66 -0.71
C ALA A 91 10.14 5.48 0.73
N VAL A 92 10.56 6.40 1.60
CA VAL A 92 10.21 6.43 3.03
C VAL A 92 8.69 6.57 3.18
N GLY A 93 8.10 5.77 4.06
CA GLY A 93 6.66 5.73 4.38
C GLY A 93 6.17 6.86 5.28
N ALA A 94 4.89 6.79 5.66
CA ALA A 94 4.27 7.53 6.77
C ALA A 94 3.24 6.65 7.50
N HIS A 95 3.57 5.37 7.69
CA HIS A 95 2.66 4.33 8.21
C HIS A 95 2.95 3.93 9.67
N THR A 96 4.18 4.09 10.16
CA THR A 96 4.56 3.65 11.50
C THR A 96 5.59 4.58 12.09
N TYR A 97 5.18 5.29 13.15
CA TYR A 97 6.05 6.21 13.89
C TYR A 97 7.36 5.51 14.29
N ASN A 98 8.50 6.22 14.19
CA ASN A 98 9.86 5.71 14.37
C ASN A 98 10.39 4.64 13.40
N PHE A 99 9.56 4.07 12.52
CA PHE A 99 9.96 2.99 11.60
C PHE A 99 9.83 3.32 10.11
N ASN A 100 9.24 4.46 9.74
CA ASN A 100 8.99 4.87 8.35
C ASN A 100 10.22 4.81 7.41
N SER A 101 11.43 5.04 7.91
CA SER A 101 12.68 5.02 7.13
C SER A 101 13.42 3.69 7.15
N LYS A 102 12.89 2.69 7.87
CA LYS A 102 13.54 1.41 8.15
C LYS A 102 12.65 0.20 7.86
N ALA A 103 11.45 0.41 7.33
CA ALA A 103 10.45 -0.63 7.15
C ALA A 103 9.57 -0.42 5.93
N ILE A 104 9.00 -1.52 5.41
CA ILE A 104 7.89 -1.50 4.44
C ILE A 104 6.57 -1.51 5.21
N GLY A 105 5.64 -0.63 4.85
CA GLY A 105 4.26 -0.68 5.34
C GLY A 105 3.32 -1.28 4.30
N ILE A 106 2.65 -2.38 4.64
CA ILE A 106 1.66 -3.04 3.80
C ILE A 106 0.29 -2.89 4.45
N ALA A 107 -0.68 -2.29 3.76
CA ALA A 107 -2.03 -2.10 4.30
C ALA A 107 -3.08 -2.90 3.53
N PHE A 108 -3.87 -3.72 4.22
CA PHE A 108 -5.06 -4.35 3.65
C PHE A 108 -6.20 -3.33 3.56
N MET A 109 -6.82 -3.21 2.39
CA MET A 109 -7.95 -2.31 2.16
C MET A 109 -9.23 -2.85 2.80
N GLY A 110 -9.60 -2.27 3.93
CA GLY A 110 -10.75 -2.67 4.73
C GLY A 110 -10.63 -2.25 6.19
N ASN A 111 -11.62 -2.65 6.98
CA ASN A 111 -11.53 -2.73 8.44
C ASN A 111 -11.60 -4.22 8.83
N PHE A 112 -10.67 -4.64 9.67
CA PHE A 112 -10.48 -6.02 10.11
C PHE A 112 -10.34 -6.14 11.64
N ASP A 113 -10.91 -5.19 12.39
CA ASP A 113 -10.94 -5.24 13.86
C ASP A 113 -11.77 -6.45 14.36
N GLU A 114 -12.87 -6.77 13.68
CA GLU A 114 -13.83 -7.82 14.07
C GLU A 114 -13.95 -8.95 13.04
N LYS A 115 -13.38 -8.77 11.84
CA LYS A 115 -13.50 -9.70 10.73
C LYS A 115 -12.15 -9.89 10.07
N GLU A 116 -11.80 -11.13 9.74
CA GLU A 116 -10.56 -11.41 9.00
C GLU A 116 -10.65 -10.96 7.53
N PRO A 117 -9.50 -10.64 6.90
CA PRO A 117 -9.43 -10.49 5.46
C PRO A 117 -9.92 -11.77 4.76
N GLY A 118 -10.80 -11.60 3.76
CA GLY A 118 -11.23 -12.73 2.94
C GLY A 118 -10.08 -13.27 2.06
N SER A 119 -10.19 -14.52 1.63
CA SER A 119 -9.28 -15.09 0.63
C SER A 119 -9.33 -14.28 -0.67
N ALA A 120 -8.17 -14.12 -1.32
CA ALA A 120 -8.06 -13.47 -2.62
C ALA A 120 -9.04 -14.11 -3.63
N LYS A 121 -9.76 -13.28 -4.38
CA LYS A 121 -10.72 -13.68 -5.41
C LYS A 121 -10.15 -13.60 -6.81
#